data_AF-A0A354H157-F1
#
_entry.id   AF-A0A354H157-F1
#
_cell.length_a   1.000
_cell.length_b   1.000
_cell.length_c   1.000
_cell.angle_alpha   90.00
_cell.angle_beta   90.00
_cell.angle_gamma   90.00
#
_symmetry.space_group_name_H-M   'P 1'
#
loop_
_entity.id
_entity.type
_entity.pdbx_description
1 polymer ?
#
loop_
_entity_poly.entity_id
_entity_poly.type
_entity_poly.pdbx_seq_one_letter_code
_entity_poly.pdbx_strand_id
1 'polypeptide(L)'
;MRGERRFLSPFLRRRVVVTTTVNELLIAFDALPPADQQQVGAEIVRRSAAAEAPPLREDVSGALRVGGSRVLLELVIRAFQDGATPETIVQRYSTLALADVYAAIAYYLHHRDEVEEYLARREQKAEEVRRRIESEQGNLADIRARLLARRQA
;
A
#
# COMPACT_ATOMS: atom_id res chain seq x y z
N MET A 1 25.18 59.52 42.32
CA MET A 1 25.13 58.95 40.95
C MET A 1 24.92 57.44 41.11
N ARG A 2 23.69 56.91 41.06
CA ARG A 2 23.00 56.39 39.83
C ARG A 2 23.99 55.65 38.92
N GLY A 3 23.97 54.34 38.68
CA GLY A 3 22.97 53.31 38.90
C GLY A 3 22.78 52.55 37.58
N GLU A 4 23.56 51.50 37.31
CA GLU A 4 23.33 50.57 36.20
C GLU A 4 23.78 49.16 36.59
N ARG A 5 22.86 48.40 37.20
CA ARG A 5 22.92 46.93 37.16
C ARG A 5 21.98 46.50 36.03
N ARG A 6 22.56 46.13 34.89
CA ARG A 6 21.85 45.50 33.78
C ARG A 6 21.34 44.14 34.26
N PHE A 7 20.03 44.07 34.52
CA PHE A 7 19.31 42.81 34.64
C PHE A 7 19.27 42.15 33.26
N LEU A 8 19.93 41.01 33.13
CA LEU A 8 19.78 40.11 32.00
C LEU A 8 18.46 39.34 32.18
N SER A 9 17.53 39.53 31.26
CA SER A 9 16.25 38.80 31.20
C SER A 9 16.48 37.34 30.78
N PRO A 10 15.84 36.33 31.41
CA PRO A 10 15.85 34.96 30.94
C PRO A 10 14.52 34.66 30.22
N PHE A 11 14.48 34.86 28.91
CA PHE A 11 13.41 34.41 28.00
C PHE A 11 14.13 34.03 26.68
N LEU A 12 13.94 32.89 26.03
CA LEU A 12 12.78 32.03 25.89
C LEU A 12 13.19 30.55 25.75
N ARG A 13 12.36 29.65 26.31
CA ARG A 13 12.20 28.27 25.86
C ARG A 13 12.10 28.22 24.32
N ARG A 14 12.98 27.50 23.64
CA ARG A 14 12.81 27.13 22.23
C ARG A 14 11.52 26.33 22.07
N ARG A 15 10.49 26.95 21.49
CA ARG A 15 9.47 26.25 20.70
C ARG A 15 10.13 25.95 19.36
N VAL A 16 10.32 24.67 19.04
CA VAL A 16 10.71 24.25 17.68
C VAL A 16 9.48 24.44 16.81
N VAL A 17 9.47 25.51 16.01
CA VAL A 17 8.47 25.72 14.95
C VAL A 17 9.01 25.01 13.72
N VAL A 18 8.36 23.93 13.31
CA VAL A 18 8.74 23.11 12.14
C VAL A 18 8.18 23.78 10.88
N THR A 19 8.88 24.80 10.38
CA THR A 19 8.66 25.42 9.07
C THR A 19 10.02 25.67 8.40
N THR A 20 10.87 24.65 8.37
CA THR A 20 12.23 24.79 7.82
C THR A 20 12.23 24.50 6.33
N THR A 21 12.80 25.41 5.54
CA THR A 21 12.93 25.22 4.08
C THR A 21 14.09 24.25 3.77
N VAL A 22 14.08 23.63 2.59
CA VAL A 22 15.17 22.72 2.15
C VAL A 22 16.55 23.41 2.22
N ASN A 23 16.62 24.71 1.93
CA ASN A 23 17.86 25.47 1.97
C ASN A 23 18.42 25.63 3.40
N GLU A 24 17.55 25.84 4.39
CA GLU A 24 17.96 25.91 5.79
C GLU A 24 18.43 24.56 6.33
N LEU A 25 17.85 23.45 5.85
CA LEU A 25 18.31 22.09 6.18
C LEU A 25 19.69 21.78 5.59
N LEU A 26 19.97 22.23 4.36
CA LEU A 26 21.28 22.06 3.73
C LEU A 26 22.37 22.83 4.49
N ILE A 27 22.11 24.09 4.85
CA ILE A 27 23.05 24.89 5.66
C ILE A 27 23.31 24.23 7.02
N ALA A 28 22.27 23.69 7.66
CA ALA A 28 22.42 23.00 8.94
C ALA A 28 23.21 21.69 8.82
N PHE A 29 23.06 20.95 7.71
CA PHE A 29 23.81 19.73 7.43
C PHE A 29 25.30 20.02 7.16
N ASP A 30 25.60 21.02 6.34
CA ASP A 30 26.98 21.41 6.02
C ASP A 30 27.72 21.96 7.26
N ALA A 31 26.98 22.46 8.25
CA ALA A 31 27.54 22.92 9.53
C ALA A 31 27.83 21.77 10.53
N LEU A 32 27.46 20.52 10.22
CA LEU A 32 27.77 19.36 11.08
C LEU A 32 29.24 18.93 10.95
N PRO A 33 29.83 18.30 11.99
CA PRO A 33 31.12 17.64 11.86
C PRO A 33 31.11 16.59 10.74
N PRO A 34 32.21 16.41 9.97
CA PRO A 34 32.24 15.45 8.84
C PRO A 34 31.87 14.01 9.22
N ALA A 35 32.20 13.57 10.44
CA ALA A 35 31.80 12.26 10.95
C ALA A 35 30.27 12.13 11.10
N ASP A 36 29.61 13.19 11.54
CA ASP A 36 28.17 13.24 11.72
C ASP A 36 27.46 13.45 10.38
N GLN A 37 28.06 14.17 9.43
CA GLN A 37 27.55 14.31 8.05
C GLN A 37 27.40 12.95 7.36
N GLN A 38 28.39 12.06 7.50
CA GLN A 38 28.33 10.72 6.94
C GLN A 38 27.18 9.90 7.56
N GLN A 39 27.02 9.97 8.89
CA GLN A 39 26.00 9.23 9.62
C GLN A 39 24.58 9.76 9.33
N VAL A 40 24.41 11.08 9.35
CA VAL A 40 23.13 11.74 9.04
C VAL A 40 22.76 11.56 7.57
N GLY A 41 23.73 11.67 6.66
CA GLY A 41 23.52 11.41 5.23
C GLY A 41 23.08 9.98 4.96
N ALA A 42 23.73 8.99 5.59
CA ALA A 42 23.35 7.59 5.48
C ALA A 42 21.95 7.31 6.07
N GLU A 43 21.58 7.94 7.18
CA GLU A 43 20.25 7.81 7.78
C GLU A 43 19.17 8.50 6.93
N ILE A 44 19.45 9.67 6.35
CA ILE A 44 18.55 10.34 5.41
C ILE A 44 18.31 9.47 4.18
N VAL A 45 19.37 8.93 3.58
CA VAL A 45 19.26 8.01 2.44
C VAL A 45 18.49 6.75 2.83
N ARG A 46 18.77 6.15 3.99
CA ARG A 46 18.06 4.96 4.47
C ARG A 46 16.58 5.21 4.72
N ARG A 47 16.22 6.37 5.27
CA ARG A 47 14.82 6.76 5.52
C ARG A 47 14.07 7.18 4.26
N SER A 48 14.76 7.79 3.30
CA SER A 48 14.17 8.16 2.00
C SER A 48 14.09 6.97 1.04
N ALA A 49 15.00 5.99 1.17
CA ALA A 49 14.97 4.71 0.48
C ALA A 49 14.16 3.64 1.24
N ALA A 50 13.53 3.98 2.37
CA ALA A 50 12.54 3.11 2.97
C ALA A 50 11.46 2.89 1.91
N ALA A 51 11.32 1.63 1.47
CA ALA A 51 10.43 1.26 0.39
C ALA A 51 9.10 1.98 0.59
N GLU A 52 8.73 2.80 -0.40
CA GLU A 52 7.43 3.44 -0.41
C GLU A 52 6.37 2.36 -0.13
N ALA A 53 5.42 2.67 0.74
CA ALA A 53 4.40 1.70 1.13
C ALA A 53 3.82 1.09 -0.15
N PRO A 54 3.72 -0.25 -0.23
CA PRO A 54 3.31 -0.89 -1.47
C PRO A 54 1.96 -0.30 -1.89
N PRO A 55 1.70 -0.14 -3.19
CA PRO A 55 0.47 0.49 -3.68
C PRO A 55 -0.68 -0.50 -3.51
N LEU A 56 -1.03 -0.78 -2.27
CA LEU A 56 -2.02 -1.75 -1.85
C LEU A 56 -2.97 -1.06 -0.89
N ARG A 57 -4.26 -1.21 -1.19
CA ARG A 57 -5.34 -0.62 -0.39
C ARG A 57 -6.35 -1.69 -0.08
N GLU A 58 -6.64 -1.85 1.19
CA GLU A 58 -7.72 -2.68 1.68
C GLU A 58 -9.06 -1.97 1.46
N ASP A 59 -10.06 -2.71 0.96
CA ASP A 59 -11.43 -2.21 0.89
C ASP A 59 -12.26 -2.63 2.10
N VAL A 60 -13.52 -2.19 2.15
CA VAL A 60 -14.46 -2.49 3.25
C VAL A 60 -14.72 -3.97 3.48
N SER A 61 -14.40 -4.83 2.50
CA SER A 61 -14.54 -6.29 2.60
C SER A 61 -13.27 -6.99 3.08
N GLY A 62 -12.21 -6.22 3.34
CA GLY A 62 -10.88 -6.72 3.65
C GLY A 62 -10.12 -7.25 2.44
N ALA A 63 -10.49 -6.83 1.23
CA ALA A 63 -9.81 -7.23 0.00
C ALA A 63 -8.75 -6.21 -0.40
N LEU A 64 -7.53 -6.67 -0.65
CA LEU A 64 -6.42 -5.84 -1.11
C LEU A 64 -6.55 -5.53 -2.61
N ARG A 65 -6.42 -4.25 -2.97
CA ARG A 65 -6.48 -3.71 -4.33
C ARG A 65 -5.20 -2.97 -4.68
N VAL A 66 -4.80 -3.06 -5.94
CA VAL A 66 -3.55 -2.46 -6.43
C VAL A 66 -3.77 -1.01 -6.88
N GLY A 67 -2.96 -0.10 -6.36
CA GLY A 67 -2.95 1.33 -6.67
C GLY A 67 -4.29 2.02 -6.47
N GLY A 68 -4.62 2.91 -7.40
CA GLY A 68 -5.95 3.53 -7.52
C GLY A 68 -7.01 2.63 -8.15
N SER A 69 -6.66 1.41 -8.55
CA SER A 69 -7.54 0.53 -9.31
C SER A 69 -8.54 -0.25 -8.43
N ARG A 70 -9.48 -0.92 -9.11
CA ARG A 70 -10.34 -1.95 -8.52
C ARG A 70 -9.80 -3.37 -8.75
N VAL A 71 -8.60 -3.54 -9.27
CA VAL A 71 -8.04 -4.87 -9.50
C VAL A 71 -7.52 -5.41 -8.17
N LEU A 72 -7.90 -6.65 -7.86
CA LEU A 72 -7.47 -7.33 -6.64
C LEU A 72 -6.00 -7.72 -6.75
N LEU A 73 -5.28 -7.66 -5.63
CA LEU A 73 -3.91 -8.15 -5.53
C LEU A 73 -3.80 -9.61 -5.99
N GLU A 74 -4.76 -10.45 -5.58
CA GLU A 74 -4.86 -11.85 -5.98
C GLU A 74 -4.77 -12.07 -7.50
N LEU A 75 -5.43 -11.23 -8.30
CA LEU A 75 -5.41 -11.36 -9.75
C LEU A 75 -4.04 -11.04 -10.34
N VAL A 76 -3.35 -10.05 -9.77
CA VAL A 76 -2.00 -9.67 -10.19
C VAL A 76 -1.01 -10.77 -9.82
N ILE A 77 -1.07 -11.28 -8.59
CA ILE A 77 -0.15 -12.33 -8.12
C ILE A 77 -0.37 -13.64 -8.86
N ARG A 78 -1.62 -14.09 -9.05
CA ARG A 78 -1.91 -15.30 -9.84
C ARG A 78 -1.40 -15.17 -11.27
N ALA A 79 -1.67 -14.05 -11.95
CA ALA A 79 -1.18 -13.84 -13.30
C ALA A 79 0.36 -13.86 -13.39
N PHE A 80 1.05 -13.28 -12.40
CA PHE A 80 2.51 -13.34 -12.31
C PHE A 80 3.03 -14.76 -12.07
N GLN A 81 2.39 -15.53 -11.16
CA GLN A 81 2.70 -16.94 -10.92
C GLN A 81 2.48 -17.81 -12.16
N ASP A 82 1.48 -17.48 -12.98
CA ASP A 82 1.22 -18.11 -14.29
C ASP A 82 2.25 -17.71 -15.37
N GLY A 83 3.25 -16.89 -15.02
CA GLY A 83 4.32 -16.47 -15.91
C GLY A 83 4.04 -15.22 -16.74
N ALA A 84 2.93 -14.50 -16.48
CA ALA A 84 2.67 -13.23 -17.15
C ALA A 84 3.67 -12.15 -16.69
N THR A 85 4.22 -11.39 -17.64
CA THR A 85 5.03 -10.22 -17.30
C THR A 85 4.17 -9.09 -16.74
N PRO A 86 4.73 -8.14 -15.97
CA PRO A 86 4.02 -6.96 -15.49
C PRO A 86 3.30 -6.18 -16.61
N GLU A 87 3.91 -6.03 -17.78
CA GLU A 87 3.30 -5.37 -18.95
C GLU A 87 2.12 -6.16 -19.49
N THR A 88 2.21 -7.49 -19.52
CA THR A 88 1.10 -8.36 -19.91
C THR A 88 -0.06 -8.24 -18.93
N ILE A 89 0.23 -8.12 -17.63
CA ILE A 89 -0.78 -7.94 -16.59
C ILE A 89 -1.50 -6.59 -16.77
N VAL A 90 -0.78 -5.50 -17.05
CA VAL A 90 -1.38 -4.20 -17.37
C VAL A 90 -2.23 -4.26 -18.64
N GLN A 91 -1.78 -4.98 -19.67
CA GLN A 91 -2.59 -5.18 -20.88
C GLN A 91 -3.91 -5.91 -20.58
N ARG A 92 -3.89 -6.92 -19.70
CA ARG A 92 -5.10 -7.62 -19.24
C ARG A 92 -6.01 -6.73 -18.38
N TYR A 93 -5.41 -5.86 -17.57
CA TYR A 93 -6.12 -4.98 -16.64
C TYR A 93 -5.70 -3.52 -16.84
N SER A 94 -6.22 -2.89 -17.90
CA SER A 94 -5.80 -1.55 -18.36
C SER A 94 -6.01 -0.39 -17.36
N THR A 95 -6.68 -0.63 -16.23
CA THR A 95 -6.82 0.33 -15.13
C THR A 95 -5.63 0.34 -14.17
N LEU A 96 -4.69 -0.60 -14.31
CA LEU A 96 -3.46 -0.66 -13.53
C LEU A 96 -2.41 0.29 -14.12
N ALA A 97 -1.74 1.04 -13.25
CA ALA A 97 -0.49 1.68 -13.61
C ALA A 97 0.64 0.64 -13.58
N LEU A 98 1.53 0.69 -14.57
CA LEU A 98 2.64 -0.26 -14.67
C LEU A 98 3.56 -0.22 -13.44
N ALA A 99 3.85 0.97 -12.93
CA ALA A 99 4.63 1.15 -11.71
C ALA A 99 4.00 0.42 -10.50
N ASP A 100 2.67 0.50 -10.37
CA ASP A 100 1.95 -0.16 -9.27
C ASP A 100 2.04 -1.69 -9.37
N VAL A 101 2.02 -2.23 -10.59
CA VAL A 101 2.17 -3.69 -10.81
C VAL A 101 3.57 -4.15 -10.42
N TYR A 102 4.61 -3.44 -10.84
CA TYR A 102 5.98 -3.77 -10.42
C TYR A 102 6.14 -3.70 -8.90
N ALA A 103 5.63 -2.64 -8.26
CA ALA A 103 5.73 -2.48 -6.82
C ALA A 103 4.93 -3.56 -6.06
N ALA A 104 3.74 -3.93 -6.53
CA ALA A 104 2.94 -5.01 -5.95
C ALA A 104 3.65 -6.38 -6.06
N ILE A 105 4.27 -6.67 -7.20
CA ILE A 105 5.04 -7.91 -7.38
C ILE A 105 6.30 -7.90 -6.51
N ALA A 106 7.02 -6.78 -6.44
CA ALA A 106 8.18 -6.65 -5.55
C ALA A 106 7.80 -6.89 -4.09
N TYR A 107 6.68 -6.29 -3.64
CA TYR A 107 6.14 -6.52 -2.31
C TYR A 107 5.84 -8.00 -2.05
N TYR A 108 5.14 -8.66 -2.99
CA TYR A 108 4.87 -10.10 -2.90
C TYR A 108 6.15 -10.93 -2.81
N LEU A 109 7.17 -10.64 -3.61
CA LEU A 109 8.44 -11.38 -3.58
C LEU A 109 9.18 -11.20 -2.24
N HIS A 110 9.08 -10.03 -1.61
CA HIS A 110 9.67 -9.79 -0.30
C HIS A 110 8.85 -10.36 0.87
N HIS A 111 7.53 -10.50 0.70
CA HIS A 111 6.57 -10.84 1.78
C HIS A 111 5.75 -12.08 1.41
N ARG A 112 6.38 -13.06 0.76
CA ARG A 112 5.68 -14.17 0.10
C ARG A 112 4.78 -14.93 1.06
N ASP A 113 5.29 -15.34 2.22
CA ASP A 113 4.53 -16.13 3.19
C ASP A 113 3.27 -15.39 3.69
N GLU A 114 3.40 -14.09 4.00
CA GLU A 114 2.28 -13.25 4.45
C GLU A 114 1.20 -13.13 3.37
N VAL A 115 1.61 -12.88 2.12
CA VAL A 115 0.67 -12.73 1.01
C VAL A 115 0.01 -14.06 0.66
N GLU A 116 0.75 -15.17 0.63
CA GLU A 116 0.19 -16.51 0.39
C GLU A 116 -0.83 -16.89 1.48
N GLU A 117 -0.55 -16.58 2.74
CA GLU A 117 -1.50 -16.80 3.84
C GLU A 117 -2.78 -15.96 3.65
N TYR A 118 -2.64 -14.70 3.24
CA TYR A 118 -3.77 -13.85 2.86
C TYR A 118 -4.58 -14.46 1.71
N LEU A 119 -3.93 -14.91 0.64
CA LEU A 119 -4.60 -15.51 -0.53
C LEU A 119 -5.34 -16.81 -0.13
N ALA A 120 -4.73 -17.65 0.71
CA ALA A 120 -5.36 -18.87 1.20
C ALA A 120 -6.62 -18.57 2.04
N ARG A 121 -6.56 -17.58 2.95
CA ARG A 121 -7.73 -17.16 3.74
C ARG A 121 -8.86 -16.63 2.86
N ARG A 122 -8.53 -15.91 1.79
CA ARG A 122 -9.50 -15.38 0.82
C ARG A 122 -10.20 -16.49 0.05
N GLU A 123 -9.44 -17.48 -0.42
CA GLU A 123 -9.98 -18.65 -1.12
C GLU A 123 -10.93 -19.45 -0.23
N GLN A 124 -10.54 -19.69 1.03
CA GLN A 124 -11.40 -20.40 1.99
C GLN A 124 -12.74 -19.67 2.23
N LYS A 125 -12.72 -18.34 2.36
CA LYS A 125 -13.94 -17.53 2.49
C LYS A 125 -14.80 -17.61 1.23
N ALA A 126 -14.19 -17.57 0.05
CA ALA A 126 -14.91 -17.69 -1.21
C ALA A 126 -15.61 -19.06 -1.33
N GLU A 127 -14.91 -20.14 -0.97
CA GLU A 127 -15.45 -21.49 -0.98
C GLU A 127 -16.53 -21.72 0.10
N GLU A 128 -16.43 -21.09 1.26
CA GLU A 128 -17.50 -21.10 2.26
C GLU A 128 -18.77 -20.40 1.74
N VAL A 129 -18.63 -19.20 1.18
CA VAL A 129 -19.74 -18.46 0.59
C VAL A 129 -20.37 -19.25 -0.55
N ARG A 130 -19.55 -19.85 -1.41
CA ARG A 130 -20.01 -20.70 -2.51
C ARG A 130 -20.82 -21.89 -2.01
N ARG A 131 -20.27 -22.67 -1.07
CA ARG A 131 -20.97 -23.83 -0.49
C ARG A 131 -22.28 -23.43 0.17
N ARG A 132 -22.31 -22.31 0.88
CA ARG A 132 -23.53 -21.78 1.48
C ARG A 132 -24.59 -21.46 0.42
N ILE A 133 -24.20 -20.71 -0.62
CA ILE A 133 -25.09 -20.38 -1.74
C ILE A 133 -25.60 -21.65 -2.42
N GLU A 134 -24.73 -22.62 -2.71
CA GLU A 134 -25.12 -23.89 -3.35
C GLU A 134 -26.05 -24.74 -2.46
N SER A 135 -25.89 -24.70 -1.13
CA SER A 135 -26.76 -25.39 -0.18
C SER A 135 -28.12 -24.72 0.00
N GLU A 136 -28.18 -23.40 -0.11
CA GLU A 136 -29.40 -22.59 0.04
C GLU A 136 -30.18 -22.47 -1.28
N GLN A 137 -29.49 -22.48 -2.42
CA GLN A 137 -30.08 -22.46 -3.76
C GLN A 137 -30.54 -23.86 -4.14
N GLY A 138 -31.73 -24.24 -3.68
CA GLY A 138 -32.47 -25.39 -4.17
C GLY A 138 -32.44 -25.46 -5.71
N ASN A 139 -32.00 -26.62 -6.20
CA ASN A 139 -31.83 -27.05 -7.60
C ASN A 139 -32.04 -25.93 -8.64
N LEU A 140 -30.97 -25.23 -9.03
CA LEU A 140 -30.95 -24.26 -10.15
C LEU A 140 -31.64 -24.79 -11.42
N ALA A 141 -31.68 -26.11 -11.61
CA ALA A 141 -32.44 -26.76 -12.67
C ALA A 141 -33.94 -26.45 -12.61
N ASP A 142 -34.54 -26.41 -11.42
CA ASP A 142 -35.97 -26.12 -11.21
C ASP A 142 -36.28 -24.64 -11.48
N ILE A 143 -35.40 -23.73 -11.06
CA ILE A 143 -35.51 -22.30 -11.38
C ILE A 143 -35.38 -22.11 -12.90
N ARG A 144 -34.40 -22.75 -13.53
CA ARG A 144 -34.20 -22.70 -14.98
C ARG A 144 -35.40 -23.26 -15.74
N ALA A 145 -35.96 -24.39 -15.30
CA ALA A 145 -37.15 -24.99 -15.91
C ALA A 145 -38.38 -24.06 -15.82
N ARG A 146 -38.59 -23.42 -14.66
CA ARG A 146 -39.66 -22.43 -14.46
C ARG A 146 -39.49 -21.20 -15.36
N LEU A 147 -38.27 -20.70 -15.52
CA LEU A 147 -37.99 -19.55 -16.39
C LEU A 147 -38.19 -19.87 -17.87
N LEU A 148 -37.81 -21.08 -18.32
CA LEU A 148 -38.02 -21.52 -19.69
C LEU A 148 -39.50 -21.73 -20.01
N ALA A 149 -40.27 -22.32 -19.10
CA ALA A 149 -41.71 -22.50 -19.25
C ALA A 149 -42.46 -21.15 -19.38
N ARG A 150 -42.04 -20.13 -18.62
CA ARG A 150 -42.61 -18.76 -18.70
C ARG A 150 -42.28 -18.03 -20.00
N ARG A 151 -41.25 -18.44 -20.74
CA ARG A 151 -40.85 -17.80 -22.00
C ARG A 151 -41.56 -18.40 -23.22
N GLN A 152 -42.26 -19.52 -23.03
CA GLN A 152 -42.98 -20.25 -24.09
C GLN A 152 -44.51 -20.10 -23.99
N ALA A 153 -45.01 -19.41 -22.96
CA ALA A 153 -46.42 -19.04 -22.78
C ALA A 153 -46.63 -17.58 -23.21
#